data_AF-A0A8J3AYP6-F1
#
_entry.id   AF-A0A8J3AYP6-F1
#
_cell.length_a   1.000
_cell.length_b   1.000
_cell.length_c   1.000
_cell.angle_alpha   90.00
_cell.angle_beta   90.00
_cell.angle_gamma   90.00
#
_symmetry.space_group_name_H-M   'P 1'
#
loop_
_entity.id
_entity.type
_entity.pdbx_description
1 polymer ?
#
loop_
_entity_poly.entity_id
_entity_poly.type
_entity_poly.pdbx_seq_one_letter_code
_entity_poly.pdbx_strand_id
1 'polypeptide(L)'
;MTFAESIRTCFRKYADFNGRATRSEFWWWVLFVIVVGIVLGSINERLAQLFSLAMILPNIAVTARRLHDIDRSGWWQLIGLIPFIGWIIVVYWCAQPGKETTRFG
;
A
#
# COMPACT_ATOMS: atom_id res chain seq x y z
N MET A 1 1.88 -5.96 -14.69
CA MET A 1 2.33 -6.19 -13.31
C MET A 1 1.85 -7.56 -12.89
N THR A 2 2.74 -8.54 -13.00
CA THR A 2 2.54 -9.87 -12.39
C THR A 2 2.76 -9.79 -10.87
N PHE A 3 2.25 -10.76 -10.13
CA PHE A 3 2.38 -10.82 -8.66
C PHE A 3 3.83 -10.66 -8.19
N ALA A 4 4.75 -11.42 -8.79
CA ALA A 4 6.17 -11.38 -8.44
C ALA A 4 6.83 -10.03 -8.77
N GLU A 5 6.45 -9.40 -9.88
CA GLU A 5 6.93 -8.05 -10.24
C GLU A 5 6.45 -6.98 -9.26
N SER A 6 5.21 -7.07 -8.78
CA SER A 6 4.67 -6.13 -7.79
C SER A 6 5.42 -6.22 -6.47
N ILE A 7 5.69 -7.44 -5.98
CA ILE A 7 6.47 -7.66 -4.76
C ILE A 7 7.88 -7.08 -4.91
N ARG A 8 8.57 -7.42 -6.01
CA ARG A 8 9.92 -6.91 -6.29
C ARG A 8 9.95 -5.39 -6.38
N THR A 9 8.93 -4.78 -6.98
CA THR A 9 8.83 -3.32 -7.12
C THR A 9 8.62 -2.63 -5.78
N CYS A 10 7.74 -3.17 -4.91
CA CYS A 10 7.53 -2.63 -3.57
C CYS A 10 8.78 -2.75 -2.69
N PHE A 11 9.50 -3.87 -2.74
CA PHE A 11 10.77 -4.01 -2.02
C PHE A 11 11.87 -3.10 -2.59
N ARG A 12 11.90 -2.87 -3.90
CA ARG A 12 12.84 -1.90 -4.50
C ARG A 12 12.50 -0.46 -4.15
N LYS A 13 11.21 -0.14 -4.01
CA LYS A 13 10.67 1.18 -3.65
C LYS A 13 10.20 1.20 -2.18
N TYR A 14 11.01 0.63 -1.30
CA TYR A 14 10.64 0.37 0.09
C TYR A 14 10.24 1.63 0.87
N ALA A 15 10.98 2.71 0.67
CA ALA A 15 10.75 4.02 1.29
C ALA A 15 10.65 5.14 0.24
N ASP A 16 10.32 4.78 -1.00
CA ASP A 16 10.16 5.74 -2.08
C ASP A 16 8.69 6.16 -2.18
N PHE A 17 8.44 7.39 -1.75
CA PHE A 17 7.12 8.03 -1.78
C PHE A 17 6.85 8.73 -3.12
N ASN A 18 7.86 8.84 -3.98
CA ASN A 18 7.74 9.56 -5.24
C ASN A 18 7.19 8.68 -6.37
N GLY A 19 6.39 9.30 -7.23
CA GLY A 19 5.76 8.67 -8.38
C GLY A 19 4.41 8.01 -8.08
N ARG A 20 3.96 7.21 -9.05
CA ARG A 20 2.64 6.58 -9.07
C ARG A 20 2.74 5.07 -8.84
N ALA A 21 1.68 4.50 -8.26
CA ALA A 21 1.51 3.05 -8.15
C ALA A 21 0.25 2.63 -8.91
N THR A 22 0.40 1.64 -9.79
CA THR A 22 -0.73 1.09 -10.53
C THR A 22 -1.68 0.35 -9.58
N ARG A 23 -2.96 0.24 -9.95
CA ARG A 23 -3.96 -0.50 -9.14
C ARG A 23 -3.52 -1.92 -8.83
N SER A 24 -2.99 -2.63 -9.82
CA SER A 24 -2.54 -4.01 -9.67
C SER A 24 -1.33 -4.11 -8.75
N GLU A 25 -0.37 -3.18 -8.82
CA GLU A 25 0.77 -3.13 -7.88
C GLU A 25 0.29 -3.00 -6.42
N PHE A 26 -0.70 -2.13 -6.17
CA PHE A 26 -1.26 -1.96 -4.83
C PHE A 26 -2.00 -3.21 -4.34
N TRP A 27 -2.92 -3.76 -5.13
CA TRP A 27 -3.73 -4.91 -4.71
C TRP A 27 -2.91 -6.20 -4.55
N TRP A 28 -1.90 -6.42 -5.40
CA TRP A 28 -0.98 -7.55 -5.22
C TRP A 28 -0.11 -7.40 -3.98
N TRP A 29 0.31 -6.18 -3.66
CA TRP A 29 1.02 -5.89 -2.41
C TRP A 29 0.14 -6.16 -1.17
N VAL A 30 -1.11 -5.67 -1.18
CA VAL A 30 -2.07 -5.93 -0.09
C VAL A 30 -2.30 -7.43 0.09
N LEU A 31 -2.50 -8.17 -1.01
CA LEU A 31 -2.64 -9.62 -0.95
C LEU A 31 -1.41 -10.29 -0.34
N PHE A 32 -0.21 -9.90 -0.76
CA PHE A 32 1.04 -10.43 -0.22
C PHE A 32 1.15 -10.20 1.30
N VAL A 33 0.88 -8.98 1.77
CA VAL A 33 0.93 -8.65 3.20
C VAL A 33 -0.08 -9.47 4.01
N ILE A 34 -1.30 -9.66 3.49
CA ILE A 34 -2.33 -10.48 4.16
C ILE A 34 -1.89 -11.94 4.25
N VAL A 35 -1.45 -12.54 3.14
CA VAL A 35 -1.04 -13.94 3.09
C VAL A 35 0.15 -14.20 4.03
N VAL A 36 1.19 -13.36 3.96
CA VAL A 36 2.35 -13.51 4.83
C VAL A 36 1.99 -13.28 6.29
N GLY A 37 1.11 -12.32 6.59
CA GLY A 37 0.61 -12.08 7.95
C GLY A 37 -0.11 -13.28 8.54
N ILE A 38 -0.99 -13.94 7.79
CA ILE A 38 -1.72 -15.14 8.23
C ILE A 38 -0.75 -16.30 8.47
N VAL A 39 0.18 -16.54 7.53
CA VAL A 39 1.15 -17.63 7.63
C VAL A 39 2.07 -17.42 8.84
N LEU A 40 2.65 -16.23 8.98
CA LEU A 40 3.54 -15.93 10.11
C LEU A 40 2.79 -15.95 11.44
N GLY A 41 1.56 -15.43 11.50
CA GLY A 41 0.71 -15.46 12.69
C GLY A 41 0.36 -16.89 13.14
N SER A 42 0.21 -17.81 12.19
CA SER A 42 -0.07 -19.23 12.47
C SER A 42 1.17 -19.99 12.99
N ILE A 43 2.37 -19.49 12.73
CA ILE A 43 3.64 -20.11 13.16
C ILE A 43 4.13 -19.49 14.48
N ASN A 44 4.25 -18.16 14.52
CA ASN A 44 4.77 -17.42 15.67
C ASN A 44 4.29 -15.97 15.66
N GLU A 45 3.51 -15.61 16.68
CA GLU A 45 2.96 -14.27 16.84
C GLU A 45 4.03 -13.17 16.93
N ARG A 46 5.18 -13.42 17.58
CA ARG A 46 6.27 -12.44 17.67
C ARG A 46 6.90 -12.18 16.31
N LEU A 47 7.03 -13.23 15.49
CA LEU A 47 7.55 -13.08 14.12
C LEU A 47 6.59 -12.27 13.24
N ALA A 48 5.29 -12.50 13.40
CA ALA A 48 4.26 -11.71 12.72
C ALA A 48 4.30 -10.23 13.16
N GLN A 49 4.52 -9.96 14.45
CA GLN A 49 4.68 -8.59 14.97
C GLN A 49 5.90 -7.88 14.36
N LEU A 50 7.06 -8.55 14.32
CA LEU A 50 8.28 -7.99 13.70
C LEU A 50 8.10 -7.72 12.21
N PHE A 51 7.45 -8.66 11.50
CA PHE A 51 7.12 -8.48 10.09
C PHE A 51 6.19 -7.30 9.87
N SER A 52 5.13 -7.17 10.70
CA SER A 52 4.20 -6.05 10.64
C SER A 52 4.94 -4.72 10.78
N LEU A 53 5.84 -4.60 11.77
CA LEU A 53 6.67 -3.41 11.98
C LEU A 53 7.54 -3.08 10.77
N ALA A 54 8.21 -4.07 10.19
CA ALA A 54 9.01 -3.87 8.98
C ALA A 54 8.12 -3.34 7.83
N MET A 55 6.94 -3.92 7.65
CA MET A 55 6.04 -3.59 6.54
C MET A 55 5.33 -2.23 6.69
N ILE A 56 5.41 -1.55 7.84
CA ILE A 56 4.80 -0.22 8.02
C ILE A 56 5.28 0.75 6.93
N LEU A 57 6.58 0.84 6.72
CA LEU A 57 7.16 1.80 5.79
C LEU A 57 6.74 1.56 4.32
N PRO A 58 6.87 0.34 3.75
CA PRO A 58 6.42 0.09 2.38
C PRO A 58 4.89 0.19 2.23
N ASN A 59 4.10 -0.14 3.27
CA ASN A 59 2.65 0.06 3.25
C ASN A 59 2.26 1.54 3.11
N ILE A 60 2.91 2.43 3.87
CA ILE A 60 2.70 3.88 3.77
C ILE A 60 3.19 4.39 2.42
N ALA A 61 4.36 3.92 1.96
CA ALA A 61 4.93 4.35 0.68
C ALA A 61 4.06 3.98 -0.53
N VAL A 62 3.56 2.73 -0.60
CA VAL A 62 2.70 2.31 -1.71
C VAL A 62 1.33 3.00 -1.65
N THR A 63 0.79 3.25 -0.46
CA THR A 63 -0.48 3.96 -0.29
C THR A 63 -0.37 5.42 -0.72
N ALA A 64 0.72 6.09 -0.36
CA ALA A 64 1.02 7.44 -0.84
C ALA A 64 1.14 7.51 -2.37
N ARG A 65 1.89 6.59 -2.99
CA ARG A 65 2.02 6.49 -4.46
C ARG A 65 0.69 6.18 -5.15
N ARG A 66 -0.19 5.41 -4.50
CA ARG A 66 -1.54 5.12 -4.99
C ARG A 66 -2.43 6.36 -4.92
N LEU A 67 -2.33 7.15 -3.85
CA LEU A 67 -3.03 8.44 -3.72
C LEU A 67 -2.56 9.46 -4.77
N HIS A 68 -1.25 9.47 -5.09
CA HIS A 68 -0.71 10.33 -6.15
C HIS A 68 -1.29 9.98 -7.54
N ASP A 69 -1.62 8.72 -7.80
CA ASP A 69 -2.23 8.26 -9.06
C ASP A 69 -3.65 8.82 -9.27
N ILE A 70 -4.33 9.22 -8.20
CA ILE A 70 -5.64 9.89 -8.24
C ILE A 70 -5.56 11.41 -8.03
N ASP A 71 -4.35 11.97 -8.14
CA ASP A 71 -4.01 13.39 -7.97
C ASP A 71 -4.20 13.93 -6.53
N ARG A 72 -4.31 13.04 -5.53
CA ARG A 72 -4.36 13.40 -4.11
C ARG A 72 -2.97 13.35 -3.47
N SER A 73 -2.72 14.17 -2.46
CA SER A 73 -1.46 14.09 -1.69
C SER A 73 -1.40 12.81 -0.85
N GLY A 74 -0.21 12.24 -0.67
CA GLY A 74 -0.02 11.06 0.19
C GLY A 74 -0.46 11.26 1.65
N TRP A 75 -0.54 12.50 2.14
CA TRP A 75 -1.03 12.85 3.47
C TRP A 75 -2.50 12.46 3.72
N TRP A 76 -3.32 12.30 2.69
CA TRP A 76 -4.70 11.86 2.82
C TRP A 76 -4.85 10.46 3.41
N GLN A 77 -3.78 9.65 3.44
CA GLN A 77 -3.79 8.36 4.13
C GLN A 77 -4.02 8.48 5.65
N LEU A 78 -3.69 9.63 6.25
CA LEU A 78 -3.90 9.86 7.69
C LEU A 78 -5.38 9.84 8.08
N ILE A 79 -6.29 10.07 7.12
CA ILE A 79 -7.73 9.91 7.37
C ILE A 79 -8.04 8.47 7.78
N GLY A 80 -7.26 7.49 7.32
CA GLY A 80 -7.36 6.09 7.76
C GLY A 80 -7.13 5.87 9.26
N LEU A 81 -6.55 6.84 9.99
CA LEU A 81 -6.45 6.79 11.45
C LEU A 81 -7.82 6.98 12.14
N ILE A 82 -8.80 7.54 11.44
CA ILE A 82 -10.19 7.60 11.90
C ILE A 82 -10.80 6.22 11.66
N PRO A 83 -11.16 5.48 12.72
CA PRO A 83 -11.67 4.11 12.59
C PRO A 83 -12.96 4.07 11.77
N PHE A 84 -13.15 2.95 11.05
CA PHE A 84 -14.29 2.67 10.16
C PHE A 84 -14.38 3.60 8.94
N ILE A 85 -14.81 4.84 9.12
CA ILE A 85 -15.10 5.77 8.02
C ILE A 85 -13.82 6.11 7.25
N GLY A 86 -12.76 6.43 7.98
CA GLY A 86 -11.51 6.84 7.38
C GLY A 86 -10.86 5.75 6.55
N TRP A 87 -10.90 4.51 7.05
CA TRP A 87 -10.39 3.35 6.34
C TRP A 87 -11.18 3.07 5.06
N ILE A 88 -12.51 3.14 5.10
CA ILE A 88 -13.37 2.95 3.92
C ILE A 88 -13.03 3.98 2.83
N ILE A 89 -12.85 5.25 3.20
CA ILE A 89 -12.52 6.32 2.24
C ILE A 89 -11.18 6.05 1.56
N VAL A 90 -10.15 5.66 2.31
CA VAL A 90 -8.82 5.36 1.76
C VAL A 90 -8.87 4.15 0.83
N VAL A 91 -9.55 3.07 1.24
CA VAL A 91 -9.73 1.86 0.40
C VAL A 91 -10.50 2.21 -0.88
N TYR A 92 -11.56 3.01 -0.77
CA TYR A 92 -12.32 3.48 -1.93
C TYR A 92 -11.44 4.26 -2.90
N TRP A 93 -10.61 5.20 -2.42
CA TRP A 93 -9.64 5.92 -3.24
C TRP A 93 -8.59 5.00 -3.88
N CYS A 94 -8.08 4.01 -3.14
CA CYS A 94 -7.15 3.03 -3.69
C CYS A 94 -7.77 2.19 -4.82
N ALA A 95 -9.08 1.97 -4.80
CA ALA A 95 -9.80 1.24 -5.85
C ALA A 95 -10.12 2.06 -7.12
N GLN A 96 -10.06 3.40 -7.07
CA GLN A 96 -10.49 4.28 -8.19
C GLN A 96 -9.57 4.28 -9.41
N PRO A 97 -10.05 4.77 -10.58
CA PRO A 97 -9.28 5.28 -11.70
C PRO A 97 -7.89 5.76 -11.40
N GLY A 98 -6.83 5.34 -12.08
CA GLY A 98 -5.73 6.29 -12.23
C GLY A 98 -6.19 7.44 -13.13
N LYS A 99 -5.80 8.68 -12.85
CA LYS A 99 -6.01 9.79 -13.80
C LYS A 99 -4.86 9.80 -14.81
N GLU A 100 -5.15 10.09 -16.08
CA GLU A 100 -4.14 10.16 -17.14
C GLU A 100 -3.11 11.27 -16.85
N THR A 101 -3.59 12.44 -16.44
CA THR A 101 -2.77 13.58 -16.04
C THR A 101 -2.89 13.83 -14.54
N THR A 102 -1.76 13.80 -13.82
CA THR A 102 -1.68 14.23 -12.41
C THR A 102 -0.45 15.11 -12.21
N ARG A 103 -0.47 15.94 -11.16
CA ARG A 103 0.67 16.79 -10.80
C ARG A 103 1.91 16.02 -10.32
N PHE A 104 1.81 14.70 -10.21
CA PHE A 104 2.87 13.82 -9.70
C PHE A 104 3.59 13.03 -10.82
N GLY A 105 3.45 13.47 -12.08
CA GLY A 105 4.19 12.97 -13.25
C GLY A 105 3.46 11.87 -13.97
#